data_AF-A0A7C9AVP1-F1
#
_entry.id   AF-A0A7C9AVP1-F1
#
_cell.length_a   1.000
_cell.length_b   1.000
_cell.length_c   1.000
_cell.angle_alpha   90.00
_cell.angle_beta   90.00
_cell.angle_gamma   90.00
#
_symmetry.space_group_name_H-M   'P 1'
#
loop_
_entity.id
_entity.type
_entity.pdbx_description
1 polymer ?
#
loop_
_entity_poly.entity_id
_entity_poly.type
_entity_poly.pdbx_seq_one_letter_code
_entity_poly.pdbx_strand_id
1 'polypeptide(L)'
;GIGGGVVATVMAGHEYWGIPGWRVAFIMMAALSTLIGFLVFMFVVDPRNCGSSEASSRHVRIKKGNSSKSLWRESWAAMKAVTRVQTFQVIVLQGLVGSLPWTAMVFFTMWFELIGFDHNSSAALLSIFAIGTSGGALFGGLIADKMTRLYPHSGRIICAQFSAFMGIPFSWFLLTVIPQSVHSWFTFAATLLVMGLAISWCGAAVNAPMFAEVVPVRHRTMIYAFDRAFEGSFSSFAAPLVGILSEKIYGYDPKSVHPDTGSAQEAYALSRGLLAMMAVPFGLCSLFYSPLYCIFQRDRENARLASSKEEDGVSLTLTS
;
A
#
# COMPACT_ATOMS: atom_id res chain seq x y z
N GLY A 1 -0.25 8.84 3.96
CA GLY A 1 0.00 8.95 2.50
C GLY A 1 1.29 9.71 2.30
N ILE A 2 2.10 9.32 1.31
CA ILE A 2 3.46 9.86 1.10
C ILE A 2 3.45 11.40 0.97
N GLY A 3 2.44 11.99 0.33
CA GLY A 3 2.30 13.45 0.21
C GLY A 3 2.10 14.19 1.55
N GLY A 4 1.45 13.58 2.55
CA GLY A 4 1.31 14.18 3.88
C GLY A 4 2.64 14.19 4.65
N GLY A 5 3.49 13.17 4.43
CA GLY A 5 4.84 13.11 4.98
C GLY A 5 5.74 14.20 4.41
N VAL A 6 5.69 14.41 3.09
CA VAL A 6 6.44 15.47 2.40
C VAL A 6 6.11 16.86 2.98
N VAL A 7 4.82 17.20 3.11
CA VAL A 7 4.41 18.50 3.67
C VAL A 7 4.89 18.65 5.10
N ALA A 8 4.80 17.59 5.91
CA ALA A 8 5.30 17.60 7.27
C ALA A 8 6.82 17.81 7.34
N THR A 9 7.60 17.17 6.45
CA THR A 9 9.06 17.33 6.39
C THR A 9 9.47 18.75 6.00
N VAL A 10 8.84 19.36 4.99
CA VAL A 10 9.14 20.76 4.61
C VAL A 10 8.83 21.71 5.76
N MET A 11 7.67 21.53 6.39
CA MET A 11 7.24 22.44 7.47
C MET A 11 8.03 22.23 8.76
N ALA A 12 8.55 21.03 9.04
CA ALA A 12 9.36 20.77 10.23
C ALA A 12 10.65 21.59 10.28
N GLY A 13 11.22 21.96 9.12
CA GLY A 13 12.42 22.79 9.03
C GLY A 13 12.20 24.30 9.26
N HIS A 14 10.95 24.75 9.49
CA HIS A 14 10.61 26.16 9.66
C HIS A 14 9.85 26.42 10.97
N GLU A 15 10.14 27.55 11.60
CA GLU A 15 9.31 28.10 12.67
C GLU A 15 8.37 29.15 12.11
N TYR A 16 7.07 28.95 12.31
CA TYR A 16 6.05 29.91 11.89
C TYR A 16 5.55 30.65 13.12
N TRP A 17 5.92 31.92 13.22
CA TRP A 17 5.39 32.83 14.26
C TRP A 17 5.62 32.30 15.69
N GLY A 18 6.81 31.72 15.94
CA GLY A 18 7.16 31.12 17.24
C GLY A 18 6.50 29.76 17.51
N ILE A 19 5.76 29.20 16.56
CA ILE A 19 5.20 27.86 16.63
C ILE A 19 6.09 26.90 15.83
N PRO A 20 6.51 25.76 16.41
CA PRO A 20 7.22 24.72 15.68
C PRO A 20 6.40 24.24 14.48
N GLY A 21 7.00 24.20 13.29
CA GLY A 21 6.27 23.95 12.05
C GLY A 21 5.55 22.59 11.97
N TRP A 22 5.97 21.58 12.76
CA TRP A 22 5.23 20.32 12.88
C TRP A 22 3.80 20.49 13.41
N ARG A 23 3.55 21.47 14.30
CA ARG A 23 2.20 21.77 14.80
C ARG A 23 1.34 22.39 13.72
N VAL A 24 1.93 23.29 12.94
CA VAL A 24 1.24 23.94 11.82
C VAL A 24 0.89 22.90 10.74
N ALA A 25 1.77 21.94 10.47
CA ALA A 25 1.49 20.83 9.56
C ALA A 25 0.25 20.02 10.00
N PHE A 26 0.12 19.71 11.30
CA PHE A 26 -1.08 19.03 11.81
C PHE A 26 -2.35 19.86 11.66
N ILE A 27 -2.29 21.17 11.95
CA ILE A 27 -3.43 22.07 11.80
C ILE A 27 -3.88 22.15 10.34
N MET A 28 -2.93 22.29 9.41
CA MET A 28 -3.19 22.29 7.97
C MET A 28 -3.86 20.99 7.51
N MET A 29 -3.35 19.83 7.95
CA MET A 29 -3.93 18.52 7.63
C MET A 29 -5.35 18.36 8.18
N ALA A 30 -5.61 18.87 9.39
CA ALA A 30 -6.94 18.87 10.00
C ALA A 30 -7.93 19.76 9.23
N ALA A 31 -7.50 20.96 8.84
CA ALA A 31 -8.31 21.88 8.03
C ALA A 31 -8.66 21.26 6.66
N LEU A 32 -7.68 20.68 5.97
CA LEU A 32 -7.89 20.01 4.69
C LEU A 32 -8.85 18.82 4.82
N SER A 33 -8.69 18.01 5.87
CA SER A 33 -9.57 16.87 6.14
C SER A 33 -10.99 17.30 6.45
N THR A 34 -11.17 18.40 7.18
CA THR A 34 -12.49 19.00 7.46
C THR A 34 -13.15 19.50 6.18
N LEU A 35 -12.38 20.16 5.29
CA LEU A 35 -12.86 20.61 3.99
C LEU A 35 -13.31 19.44 3.11
N ILE A 36 -12.51 18.37 3.03
CA ILE A 36 -12.87 17.15 2.29
C ILE A 36 -14.14 16.52 2.88
N GLY A 37 -14.25 16.44 4.22
CA GLY A 37 -15.45 15.94 4.89
C GLY A 37 -16.70 16.76 4.58
N PHE A 38 -16.56 18.10 4.53
CA PHE A 38 -17.64 19.00 4.14
C PHE A 38 -18.05 18.83 2.66
N LEU A 39 -17.09 18.71 1.76
CA LEU A 39 -17.36 18.43 0.34
C LEU A 39 -18.07 17.10 0.15
N VAL A 40 -17.63 16.05 0.85
CA VAL A 40 -18.30 14.74 0.85
C VAL A 40 -19.74 14.86 1.35
N PHE A 41 -19.96 15.61 2.43
CA PHE A 41 -21.30 15.84 2.97
C PHE A 41 -22.24 16.54 1.98
N MET A 42 -21.74 17.51 1.21
CA MET A 42 -22.55 18.26 0.25
C MET A 42 -22.80 17.52 -1.06
N PHE A 43 -21.80 16.79 -1.58
CA PHE A 43 -21.83 16.26 -2.95
C PHE A 43 -22.05 14.76 -3.06
N VAL A 44 -21.79 13.96 -2.01
CA VAL A 44 -21.96 12.51 -2.09
C VAL A 44 -23.43 12.15 -1.89
N VAL A 45 -24.05 11.67 -2.96
CA VAL A 45 -25.39 11.08 -2.93
C VAL A 45 -25.26 9.59 -2.62
N ASP A 46 -25.88 9.13 -1.53
CA ASP A 46 -25.92 7.69 -1.21
C ASP A 46 -26.82 6.97 -2.23
N PRO A 47 -26.28 6.03 -3.04
CA PRO A 47 -27.07 5.29 -4.03
C PRO A 47 -28.16 4.42 -3.39
N ARG A 48 -28.10 4.13 -2.09
CA ARG A 48 -29.16 3.43 -1.35
C ARG A 48 -30.46 4.25 -1.26
N ASN A 49 -30.37 5.57 -1.42
CA ASN A 49 -31.53 6.46 -1.37
C ASN A 49 -32.22 6.63 -2.74
N CYS A 50 -31.61 6.17 -3.84
CA CYS A 50 -32.19 6.29 -5.19
C CYS A 50 -33.11 5.13 -5.60
N GLY A 51 -33.21 4.07 -4.77
CA GLY A 51 -34.04 2.90 -5.03
C GLY A 51 -35.30 2.85 -4.15
N SER A 52 -36.34 3.60 -4.53
CA SER A 52 -37.72 3.53 -4.01
C SER A 52 -37.94 3.80 -2.51
N SER A 53 -38.60 4.92 -2.23
CA SER A 53 -39.16 5.29 -0.92
C SER A 53 -40.18 4.27 -0.38
N GLU A 54 -40.57 3.24 -1.15
CA GLU A 54 -41.51 2.19 -0.73
C GLU A 54 -40.83 0.86 -0.30
N ALA A 55 -39.63 0.54 -0.80
CA ALA A 55 -38.88 -0.65 -0.34
C ALA A 55 -38.04 -0.37 0.92
N SER A 56 -37.58 0.88 1.08
CA SER A 56 -36.79 1.31 2.24
C SER A 56 -37.57 1.21 3.55
N SER A 57 -38.87 1.53 3.54
CA SER A 57 -39.76 1.46 4.71
C SER A 57 -39.96 0.03 5.26
N ARG A 58 -39.89 -0.99 4.38
CA ARG A 58 -39.96 -2.41 4.78
C ARG A 58 -38.59 -2.97 5.22
N HIS A 59 -37.50 -2.56 4.59
CA HIS A 59 -36.15 -3.04 4.94
C HIS A 59 -35.56 -2.37 6.20
N VAL A 60 -35.92 -1.12 6.49
CA VAL A 60 -35.44 -0.38 7.68
C VAL A 60 -36.17 -0.83 8.95
N ARG A 61 -37.43 -1.27 8.87
CA ARG A 61 -38.20 -1.73 10.04
C ARG A 61 -37.80 -3.13 10.54
N ILE A 62 -37.22 -3.98 9.69
CA ILE A 62 -36.75 -5.33 10.07
C ILE A 62 -35.35 -5.28 10.74
N LYS A 63 -34.54 -4.25 10.49
CA LYS A 63 -33.15 -4.16 11.01
C LYS A 63 -33.01 -3.57 12.42
N LYS A 64 -34.05 -3.00 13.04
CA LYS A 64 -33.85 -2.23 14.28
C LYS A 64 -33.82 -3.07 15.58
N GLY A 65 -34.22 -4.34 15.55
CA GLY A 65 -34.36 -5.16 16.78
C GLY A 65 -33.29 -6.23 17.05
N ASN A 66 -32.59 -6.74 16.03
CA ASN A 66 -31.68 -7.90 16.16
C ASN A 66 -30.38 -7.80 15.33
N SER A 67 -30.08 -6.62 14.77
CA SER A 67 -29.18 -6.49 13.62
C SER A 67 -27.69 -6.59 13.91
N SER A 68 -27.21 -6.37 15.13
CA SER A 68 -25.75 -6.50 15.36
C SER A 68 -25.31 -7.97 15.24
N LYS A 69 -26.02 -8.90 15.88
CA LYS A 69 -25.70 -10.34 15.81
C LYS A 69 -25.90 -10.92 14.40
N SER A 70 -26.87 -10.42 13.61
CA SER A 70 -27.04 -10.86 12.22
C SER A 70 -25.98 -10.30 11.29
N LEU A 71 -25.59 -9.02 11.44
CA LEU A 71 -24.52 -8.41 10.66
C LEU A 71 -23.16 -9.03 10.98
N TRP A 72 -22.87 -9.32 12.25
CA TRP A 72 -21.65 -10.04 12.65
C TRP A 72 -21.64 -11.47 12.11
N ARG A 73 -22.77 -12.17 12.13
CA ARG A 73 -22.88 -13.52 11.57
C ARG A 73 -22.78 -13.54 10.04
N GLU A 74 -23.37 -12.55 9.35
CA GLU A 74 -23.22 -12.36 7.91
C GLU A 74 -21.78 -12.00 7.54
N SER A 75 -21.14 -11.12 8.31
CA SER A 75 -19.73 -10.74 8.13
C SER A 75 -18.80 -11.93 8.41
N TRP A 76 -19.12 -12.77 9.40
CA TRP A 76 -18.37 -13.99 9.72
C TRP A 76 -18.55 -15.08 8.67
N ALA A 77 -19.77 -15.26 8.15
CA ALA A 77 -20.04 -16.20 7.06
C ALA A 77 -19.35 -15.77 5.77
N ALA A 78 -19.43 -14.47 5.45
CA ALA A 78 -18.69 -13.88 4.35
C ALA A 78 -17.17 -14.02 4.58
N MET A 79 -16.67 -13.77 5.79
CA MET A 79 -15.25 -13.93 6.13
C MET A 79 -14.81 -15.37 5.91
N LYS A 80 -15.56 -16.36 6.39
CA LYS A 80 -15.25 -17.78 6.21
C LYS A 80 -15.20 -18.15 4.72
N ALA A 81 -16.09 -17.59 3.91
CA ALA A 81 -16.09 -17.77 2.46
C ALA A 81 -14.85 -17.14 1.80
N VAL A 82 -14.50 -15.91 2.21
CA VAL A 82 -13.32 -15.18 1.73
C VAL A 82 -12.02 -15.89 2.11
N THR A 83 -11.87 -16.30 3.37
CA THR A 83 -10.67 -17.00 3.86
C THR A 83 -10.47 -18.35 3.19
N ARG A 84 -11.49 -18.92 2.53
CA ARG A 84 -11.41 -20.17 1.80
C ARG A 84 -10.81 -19.99 0.40
N VAL A 85 -10.82 -18.77 -0.13
CA VAL A 85 -10.23 -18.45 -1.44
C VAL A 85 -8.70 -18.51 -1.30
N GLN A 86 -8.08 -19.45 -2.01
CA GLN A 86 -6.64 -19.67 -1.90
C GLN A 86 -5.85 -18.47 -2.47
N THR A 87 -6.37 -17.84 -3.52
CA THR A 87 -5.83 -16.59 -4.09
C THR A 87 -5.78 -15.49 -3.02
N PHE A 88 -6.81 -15.38 -2.17
CA PHE A 88 -6.82 -14.40 -1.08
C PHE A 88 -5.75 -14.69 -0.04
N GLN A 89 -5.59 -15.94 0.39
CA GLN A 89 -4.56 -16.31 1.36
C GLN A 89 -3.15 -15.98 0.85
N VAL A 90 -2.86 -16.28 -0.42
CA VAL A 90 -1.54 -16.02 -1.02
C VAL A 90 -1.29 -14.52 -1.18
N ILE A 91 -2.28 -13.74 -1.65
CA ILE A 91 -2.13 -12.29 -1.76
C ILE A 91 -1.96 -11.65 -0.38
N VAL A 92 -2.73 -12.06 0.62
CA VAL A 92 -2.56 -11.54 1.99
C VAL A 92 -1.16 -11.89 2.51
N LEU A 93 -0.71 -13.14 2.37
CA LEU A 93 0.63 -13.55 2.81
C LEU A 93 1.74 -12.74 2.12
N GLN A 94 1.59 -12.51 0.81
CA GLN A 94 2.46 -11.63 0.04
C GLN A 94 2.39 -10.19 0.55
N GLY A 95 1.20 -9.67 0.81
CA GLY A 95 0.94 -8.33 1.29
C GLY A 95 1.56 -8.05 2.66
N LEU A 96 1.46 -9.01 3.59
CA LEU A 96 2.10 -8.92 4.91
C LEU A 96 3.60 -8.67 4.77
N VAL A 97 4.27 -9.45 3.93
CA VAL A 97 5.72 -9.31 3.72
C VAL A 97 6.06 -8.10 2.85
N GLY A 98 5.31 -7.89 1.78
CA GLY A 98 5.50 -6.79 0.82
C GLY A 98 5.18 -5.41 1.39
N SER A 99 4.47 -5.32 2.51
CA SER A 99 4.19 -4.08 3.23
C SER A 99 5.33 -3.63 4.14
N LEU A 100 6.26 -4.53 4.51
CA LEU A 100 7.41 -4.20 5.38
C LEU A 100 8.39 -3.21 4.74
N PRO A 101 8.78 -3.35 3.45
CA PRO A 101 9.64 -2.38 2.79
C PRO A 101 9.02 -0.99 2.76
N TRP A 102 7.70 -0.89 2.56
CA TRP A 102 7.01 0.41 2.54
C TRP A 102 7.08 1.14 3.87
N THR A 103 6.97 0.42 5.00
CA THR A 103 7.18 1.02 6.32
C THR A 103 8.64 1.35 6.58
N ALA A 104 9.58 0.55 6.09
CA ALA A 104 11.01 0.85 6.19
C ALA A 104 11.37 2.15 5.44
N MET A 105 10.78 2.40 4.27
CA MET A 105 11.00 3.62 3.49
C MET A 105 10.57 4.90 4.22
N VAL A 106 9.74 4.82 5.28
CA VAL A 106 9.41 5.99 6.11
C VAL A 106 10.65 6.59 6.78
N PHE A 107 11.67 5.78 7.04
CA PHE A 107 12.96 6.23 7.57
C PHE A 107 13.87 6.87 6.51
N PHE A 108 13.48 6.93 5.24
CA PHE A 108 14.28 7.60 4.21
C PHE A 108 14.51 9.08 4.52
N THR A 109 13.51 9.77 5.08
CA THR A 109 13.67 11.17 5.51
C THR A 109 14.83 11.30 6.49
N MET A 110 14.78 10.50 7.56
CA MET A 110 15.80 10.46 8.60
C MET A 110 17.17 10.05 8.04
N TRP A 111 17.20 9.09 7.12
CA TRP A 111 18.43 8.65 6.47
C TRP A 111 19.07 9.76 5.63
N PHE A 112 18.29 10.51 4.84
CA PHE A 112 18.80 11.65 4.09
C PHE A 112 19.31 12.76 5.00
N GLU A 113 18.61 13.04 6.10
CA GLU A 113 19.06 14.00 7.11
C GLU A 113 20.38 13.56 7.78
N LEU A 114 20.54 12.26 8.08
CA LEU A 114 21.80 11.72 8.61
C LEU A 114 22.98 11.82 7.61
N ILE A 115 22.71 11.76 6.30
CA ILE A 115 23.72 12.03 5.25
C ILE A 115 24.16 13.50 5.25
N GLY A 116 23.35 14.40 5.83
CA GLY A 116 23.59 15.84 5.86
C GLY A 116 22.77 16.63 4.84
N PHE A 117 21.73 16.04 4.24
CA PHE A 117 20.75 16.81 3.45
C PHE A 117 19.89 17.67 4.37
N ASP A 118 19.58 18.89 3.93
CA ASP A 118 18.62 19.73 4.60
C ASP A 118 17.19 19.20 4.42
N HIS A 119 16.28 19.63 5.31
CA HIS A 119 14.88 19.21 5.31
C HIS A 119 14.19 19.43 3.94
N ASN A 120 14.52 20.51 3.22
CA ASN A 120 13.90 20.82 1.94
C ASN A 120 14.41 19.88 0.84
N SER A 121 15.71 19.59 0.79
CA SER A 121 16.27 18.61 -0.15
C SER A 121 15.76 17.19 0.11
N SER A 122 15.67 16.77 1.38
CA SER A 122 15.11 15.48 1.78
C SER A 122 13.63 15.37 1.39
N ALA A 123 12.84 16.41 1.66
CA ALA A 123 11.45 16.45 1.24
C ALA A 123 11.28 16.44 -0.28
N ALA A 124 12.15 17.13 -1.02
CA ALA A 124 12.14 17.11 -2.49
C ALA A 124 12.41 15.72 -3.04
N LEU A 125 13.40 14.99 -2.50
CA LEU A 125 13.67 13.59 -2.88
C LEU A 125 12.47 12.67 -2.63
N LEU A 126 11.82 12.81 -1.48
CA LEU A 126 10.62 12.04 -1.15
C LEU A 126 9.41 12.43 -2.01
N SER A 127 9.33 13.69 -2.43
CA SER A 127 8.32 14.16 -3.38
C SER A 127 8.51 13.52 -4.74
N ILE A 128 9.75 13.47 -5.23
CA ILE A 128 10.11 12.81 -6.49
C ILE A 128 9.79 11.32 -6.41
N PHE A 129 10.10 10.67 -5.29
CA PHE A 129 9.69 9.29 -5.03
C PHE A 129 8.16 9.13 -5.06
N ALA A 130 7.41 10.03 -4.42
CA ALA A 130 5.94 10.02 -4.42
C ALA A 130 5.35 10.17 -5.83
N ILE A 131 5.93 11.06 -6.65
CA ILE A 131 5.57 11.25 -8.06
C ILE A 131 5.87 9.95 -8.84
N GLY A 132 7.03 9.35 -8.63
CA GLY A 132 7.41 8.07 -9.22
C GLY A 132 6.45 6.95 -8.86
N THR A 133 6.07 6.81 -7.58
CA THR A 133 5.09 5.79 -7.15
C THR A 133 3.70 6.01 -7.73
N SER A 134 3.27 7.26 -7.85
CA SER A 134 1.96 7.60 -8.44
C SER A 134 1.94 7.33 -9.95
N GLY A 135 2.98 7.77 -10.66
CA GLY A 135 3.16 7.47 -12.08
C GLY A 135 3.31 5.97 -12.33
N GLY A 136 4.05 5.27 -11.48
CA GLY A 136 4.30 3.84 -11.58
C GLY A 136 3.04 3.02 -11.37
N ALA A 137 2.16 3.42 -10.45
CA ALA A 137 0.85 2.79 -10.28
C ALA A 137 0.00 2.91 -11.55
N LEU A 138 0.02 4.08 -12.23
CA LEU A 138 -0.68 4.29 -13.49
C LEU A 138 -0.07 3.45 -14.63
N PHE A 139 1.25 3.56 -14.85
CA PHE A 139 1.94 2.81 -15.90
C PHE A 139 1.85 1.31 -15.68
N GLY A 140 2.03 0.85 -14.43
CA GLY A 140 1.86 -0.54 -14.03
C GLY A 140 0.46 -1.04 -14.30
N GLY A 141 -0.58 -0.24 -14.05
CA GLY A 141 -1.97 -0.56 -14.40
C GLY A 141 -2.16 -0.77 -15.90
N LEU A 142 -1.71 0.18 -16.71
CA LEU A 142 -1.81 0.11 -18.18
C LEU A 142 -1.05 -1.10 -18.75
N ILE A 143 0.16 -1.36 -18.25
CA ILE A 143 0.98 -2.50 -18.67
C ILE A 143 0.32 -3.81 -18.24
N ALA A 144 -0.14 -3.92 -16.99
CA ALA A 144 -0.80 -5.11 -16.47
C ALA A 144 -2.08 -5.44 -17.25
N ASP A 145 -2.88 -4.43 -17.61
CA ASP A 145 -4.09 -4.64 -18.42
C ASP A 145 -3.76 -5.08 -19.85
N LYS A 146 -2.74 -4.49 -20.48
CA LYS A 146 -2.26 -4.93 -21.80
C LYS A 146 -1.71 -6.36 -21.75
N MET A 147 -0.93 -6.69 -20.73
CA MET A 147 -0.40 -8.04 -20.50
C MET A 147 -1.51 -9.05 -20.21
N THR A 148 -2.59 -8.64 -19.56
CA THR A 148 -3.76 -9.50 -19.32
C THR A 148 -4.49 -9.82 -20.63
N ARG A 149 -4.51 -8.91 -21.60
CA ARG A 149 -5.07 -9.22 -22.94
C ARG A 149 -4.24 -10.26 -23.68
N LEU A 150 -2.91 -10.22 -23.54
CA LEU A 150 -2.00 -11.16 -24.20
C LEU A 150 -1.92 -12.51 -23.47
N TYR A 151 -1.84 -12.47 -22.14
CA TYR A 151 -1.77 -13.63 -21.24
C TYR A 151 -2.88 -13.54 -20.19
N PRO A 152 -4.11 -14.02 -20.48
CA PRO A 152 -5.29 -13.84 -19.64
C PRO A 152 -5.18 -14.35 -18.21
N HIS A 153 -4.30 -15.33 -17.98
CA HIS A 153 -4.17 -16.02 -16.71
C HIS A 153 -2.93 -15.61 -15.91
N SER A 154 -1.87 -15.21 -16.60
CA SER A 154 -0.53 -15.06 -16.02
C SER A 154 0.00 -13.63 -16.10
N GLY A 155 -0.58 -12.79 -16.97
CA GLY A 155 -0.06 -11.46 -17.28
C GLY A 155 0.11 -10.57 -16.05
N ARG A 156 -0.91 -10.51 -15.18
CA ARG A 156 -0.84 -9.70 -13.94
C ARG A 156 0.21 -10.23 -12.95
N ILE A 157 0.35 -11.54 -12.84
CA ILE A 157 1.29 -12.17 -11.91
C ILE A 157 2.73 -11.91 -12.34
N ILE A 158 3.02 -11.97 -13.66
CA ILE A 158 4.32 -11.62 -14.23
C ILE A 158 4.66 -10.15 -13.90
N CYS A 159 3.70 -9.23 -14.06
CA CYS A 159 3.90 -7.82 -13.72
C CYS A 159 4.20 -7.61 -12.23
N ALA A 160 3.50 -8.33 -11.34
CA ALA A 160 3.76 -8.26 -9.90
C ALA A 160 5.15 -8.81 -9.53
N GLN A 161 5.55 -9.96 -10.09
CA GLN A 161 6.88 -10.52 -9.85
C GLN A 161 7.99 -9.62 -10.36
N PHE A 162 7.83 -9.04 -11.55
CA PHE A 162 8.77 -8.07 -12.08
C PHE A 162 8.92 -6.86 -11.15
N SER A 163 7.80 -6.30 -10.70
CA SER A 163 7.78 -5.14 -9.80
C SER A 163 8.44 -5.44 -8.45
N ALA A 164 8.09 -6.57 -7.82
CA ALA A 164 8.69 -7.00 -6.56
C ALA A 164 10.18 -7.32 -6.71
N PHE A 165 10.57 -7.98 -7.80
CA PHE A 165 11.96 -8.30 -8.09
C PHE A 165 12.80 -7.04 -8.29
N MET A 166 12.30 -6.06 -9.05
CA MET A 166 12.99 -4.78 -9.27
C MET A 166 13.20 -3.99 -7.98
N GLY A 167 12.39 -4.20 -6.94
CA GLY A 167 12.63 -3.63 -5.62
C GLY A 167 14.01 -3.98 -5.04
N ILE A 168 14.53 -5.18 -5.31
CA ILE A 168 15.83 -5.65 -4.77
C ILE A 168 17.02 -4.88 -5.37
N PRO A 169 17.25 -4.88 -6.70
CA PRO A 169 18.39 -4.17 -7.30
C PRO A 169 18.31 -2.67 -7.06
N PHE A 170 17.12 -2.06 -7.07
CA PHE A 170 16.99 -0.63 -6.78
C PHE A 170 17.28 -0.30 -5.31
N SER A 171 16.82 -1.12 -4.36
CA SER A 171 17.16 -0.93 -2.94
C SER A 171 18.65 -1.09 -2.69
N TRP A 172 19.27 -2.09 -3.32
CA TRP A 172 20.73 -2.28 -3.28
C TRP A 172 21.44 -1.05 -3.86
N PHE A 173 21.12 -0.66 -5.08
CA PHE A 173 21.76 0.47 -5.74
C PHE A 173 21.62 1.76 -4.93
N LEU A 174 20.42 2.06 -4.43
CA LEU A 174 20.15 3.27 -3.65
C LEU A 174 20.94 3.33 -2.34
N LEU A 175 21.02 2.22 -1.60
CA LEU A 175 21.51 2.20 -0.21
C LEU A 175 23.00 1.84 -0.07
N THR A 176 23.60 1.17 -1.06
CA THR A 176 25.02 0.76 -1.02
C THR A 176 25.89 1.33 -2.15
N VAL A 177 25.35 1.53 -3.36
CA VAL A 177 26.17 1.94 -4.51
C VAL A 177 26.33 3.45 -4.57
N ILE A 178 25.28 4.21 -4.25
CA ILE A 178 25.35 5.68 -4.29
C ILE A 178 26.21 6.17 -3.11
N PRO A 179 27.24 7.02 -3.37
CA PRO A 179 28.00 7.64 -2.31
C PRO A 179 27.09 8.48 -1.41
N GLN A 180 27.10 8.20 -0.10
CA GLN A 180 26.31 8.91 0.91
C GLN A 180 26.89 10.31 1.14
N SER A 181 26.68 11.18 0.16
CA SER A 181 27.18 12.55 0.13
C SER A 181 26.13 13.48 -0.46
N VAL A 182 26.11 14.73 0.02
CA VAL A 182 25.18 15.76 -0.45
C VAL A 182 25.33 16.08 -1.94
N HIS A 183 26.52 15.87 -2.51
CA HIS A 183 26.79 16.11 -3.93
C HIS A 183 26.06 15.13 -4.87
N SER A 184 25.60 13.98 -4.37
CA SER A 184 24.93 12.95 -5.17
C SER A 184 23.41 13.12 -5.26
N TRP A 185 22.87 14.32 -4.99
CA TRP A 185 21.43 14.59 -4.96
C TRP A 185 20.69 14.15 -6.23
N PHE A 186 21.23 14.49 -7.42
CA PHE A 186 20.61 14.12 -8.69
C PHE A 186 20.55 12.60 -8.91
N THR A 187 21.58 11.88 -8.47
CA THR A 187 21.62 10.41 -8.55
C THR A 187 20.55 9.81 -7.64
N PHE A 188 20.41 10.31 -6.41
CA PHE A 188 19.33 9.89 -5.51
C PHE A 188 17.95 10.18 -6.11
N ALA A 189 17.74 11.38 -6.64
CA ALA A 189 16.47 11.78 -7.25
C ALA A 189 16.08 10.87 -8.42
N ALA A 190 17.01 10.62 -9.34
CA ALA A 190 16.78 9.75 -10.50
C ALA A 190 16.51 8.30 -10.07
N THR A 191 17.29 7.76 -9.13
CA THR A 191 17.09 6.39 -8.62
C THR A 191 15.76 6.26 -7.89
N LEU A 192 15.39 7.21 -7.03
CA LEU A 192 14.09 7.20 -6.35
C LEU A 192 12.93 7.29 -7.34
N LEU A 193 13.02 8.14 -8.37
CA LEU A 193 11.99 8.25 -9.38
C LEU A 193 11.78 6.91 -10.09
N VAL A 194 12.86 6.30 -10.60
CA VAL A 194 12.80 5.01 -11.32
C VAL A 194 12.38 3.88 -10.39
N MET A 195 12.89 3.85 -9.15
CA MET A 195 12.48 2.87 -8.15
C MET A 195 10.98 2.98 -7.87
N GLY A 196 10.46 4.19 -7.62
CA GLY A 196 9.03 4.42 -7.39
C GLY A 196 8.18 3.99 -8.60
N LEU A 197 8.66 4.26 -9.81
CA LEU A 197 8.03 3.81 -11.05
C LEU A 197 7.98 2.28 -11.16
N ALA A 198 8.98 1.56 -10.66
CA ALA A 198 9.10 0.10 -10.80
C ALA A 198 8.40 -0.70 -9.69
N ILE A 199 8.42 -0.24 -8.44
CA ILE A 199 7.96 -1.03 -7.27
C ILE A 199 6.46 -0.88 -6.94
N SER A 200 5.77 0.08 -7.56
CA SER A 200 4.40 0.48 -7.18
C SER A 200 3.29 -0.37 -7.82
N TRP A 201 3.63 -1.37 -8.64
CA TRP A 201 2.64 -2.06 -9.49
C TRP A 201 1.81 -3.08 -8.70
N CYS A 202 2.42 -3.78 -7.74
CA CYS A 202 1.83 -4.93 -7.06
C CYS A 202 0.44 -4.64 -6.46
N GLY A 203 0.31 -3.57 -5.67
CA GLY A 203 -0.94 -3.26 -4.98
C GLY A 203 -2.06 -2.78 -5.90
N ALA A 204 -1.78 -1.72 -6.68
CA ALA A 204 -2.80 -1.05 -7.48
C ALA A 204 -3.13 -1.77 -8.79
N ALA A 205 -2.11 -2.31 -9.48
CA ALA A 205 -2.27 -2.87 -10.83
C ALA A 205 -2.57 -4.38 -10.83
N VAL A 206 -2.20 -5.11 -9.77
CA VAL A 206 -2.30 -6.58 -9.74
C VAL A 206 -3.24 -7.06 -8.66
N ASN A 207 -2.94 -6.79 -7.38
CA ASN A 207 -3.71 -7.33 -6.26
C ASN A 207 -5.17 -6.85 -6.28
N ALA A 208 -5.40 -5.54 -6.44
CA ALA A 208 -6.75 -4.99 -6.42
C ALA A 208 -7.64 -5.51 -7.57
N PRO A 209 -7.17 -5.54 -8.83
CA PRO A 209 -7.91 -6.13 -9.94
C PRO A 209 -8.11 -7.65 -9.82
N MET A 210 -7.14 -8.39 -9.27
CA MET A 210 -7.29 -9.83 -9.02
C MET A 210 -8.42 -10.12 -8.03
N PHE A 211 -8.53 -9.35 -6.94
CA PHE A 211 -9.65 -9.47 -6.01
C PHE A 211 -10.99 -9.15 -6.68
N ALA A 212 -11.03 -8.17 -7.58
CA ALA A 212 -12.26 -7.86 -8.30
C ALA A 212 -12.74 -9.03 -9.18
N GLU A 213 -11.83 -9.82 -9.75
CA GLU A 213 -12.17 -10.96 -10.62
C GLU A 213 -12.58 -12.23 -9.86
N VAL A 214 -11.96 -12.50 -8.71
CA VAL A 214 -12.21 -13.75 -7.98
C VAL A 214 -13.44 -13.66 -7.07
N VAL A 215 -13.89 -12.44 -6.75
CA VAL A 215 -14.80 -12.21 -5.63
C VAL A 215 -16.13 -11.61 -6.11
N PRO A 216 -17.27 -12.18 -5.65
CA PRO A 216 -18.59 -11.62 -5.91
C PRO A 216 -18.73 -10.19 -5.40
N VAL A 217 -19.45 -9.34 -6.15
CA VAL A 217 -19.62 -7.91 -5.86
C VAL A 217 -20.07 -7.64 -4.42
N ARG A 218 -20.91 -8.52 -3.84
CA ARG A 218 -21.42 -8.44 -2.47
C ARG A 218 -20.35 -8.46 -1.39
N HIS A 219 -19.17 -9.04 -1.65
CA HIS A 219 -18.13 -9.24 -0.63
C HIS A 219 -16.83 -8.46 -0.91
N ARG A 220 -16.70 -7.79 -2.06
CA ARG A 220 -15.46 -7.10 -2.47
C ARG A 220 -14.96 -6.08 -1.44
N THR A 221 -15.84 -5.20 -0.95
CA THR A 221 -15.46 -4.17 0.05
C THR A 221 -14.86 -4.78 1.32
N MET A 222 -15.41 -5.91 1.75
CA MET A 222 -14.98 -6.59 2.96
C MET A 222 -13.59 -7.23 2.78
N ILE A 223 -13.30 -7.79 1.60
CA ILE A 223 -11.99 -8.35 1.28
C ILE A 223 -10.92 -7.27 1.27
N TYR A 224 -11.18 -6.15 0.59
CA TYR A 224 -10.23 -5.04 0.58
C TYR A 224 -9.98 -4.49 2.00
N ALA A 225 -11.02 -4.44 2.84
CA ALA A 225 -10.88 -4.03 4.23
C ALA A 225 -10.01 -5.00 5.04
N PHE A 226 -10.23 -6.32 4.90
CA PHE A 226 -9.44 -7.32 5.61
C PHE A 226 -8.00 -7.37 5.14
N ASP A 227 -7.78 -7.38 3.82
CA ASP A 227 -6.45 -7.30 3.21
C ASP A 227 -5.66 -6.14 3.80
N ARG A 228 -6.24 -4.93 3.78
CA ARG A 228 -5.59 -3.72 4.33
C ARG A 228 -5.40 -3.77 5.83
N ALA A 229 -6.34 -4.35 6.58
CA ALA A 229 -6.21 -4.50 8.02
C ALA A 229 -5.06 -5.45 8.39
N PHE A 230 -4.93 -6.58 7.68
CA PHE A 230 -3.86 -7.55 7.91
C PHE A 230 -2.50 -6.99 7.48
N GLU A 231 -2.39 -6.48 6.25
CA GLU A 231 -1.17 -5.84 5.75
C GLU A 231 -0.72 -4.71 6.69
N GLY A 232 -1.62 -3.79 7.04
CA GLY A 232 -1.30 -2.66 7.90
C GLY A 232 -0.88 -3.05 9.31
N SER A 233 -1.55 -4.05 9.91
CA SER A 233 -1.23 -4.53 11.26
C SER A 233 0.12 -5.23 11.32
N PHE A 234 0.53 -5.92 10.25
CA PHE A 234 1.84 -6.59 10.22
C PHE A 234 2.96 -5.61 9.84
N SER A 235 2.65 -4.67 8.96
CA SER A 235 3.55 -3.58 8.57
C SER A 235 4.04 -2.76 9.77
N SER A 236 3.25 -2.65 10.85
CA SER A 236 3.67 -1.92 12.06
C SER A 236 4.90 -2.53 12.75
N PHE A 237 5.19 -3.82 12.56
CA PHE A 237 6.39 -4.44 13.10
C PHE A 237 7.67 -4.05 12.35
N ALA A 238 7.57 -3.52 11.12
CA ALA A 238 8.74 -3.19 10.32
C ALA A 238 9.54 -2.04 10.94
N ALA A 239 8.88 -1.01 11.49
CA ALA A 239 9.57 0.15 12.05
C ALA A 239 10.42 -0.19 13.29
N PRO A 240 9.90 -0.92 14.31
CA PRO A 240 10.73 -1.45 15.38
C PRO A 240 11.85 -2.37 14.88
N LEU A 241 11.58 -3.20 13.87
CA LEU A 241 12.56 -4.15 13.36
C LEU A 241 13.74 -3.45 12.65
N VAL A 242 13.47 -2.40 11.85
CA VAL A 242 14.50 -1.53 11.27
C VAL A 242 15.35 -0.91 12.38
N GLY A 243 14.71 -0.33 13.40
CA GLY A 243 15.43 0.29 14.53
C GLY A 243 16.33 -0.70 15.26
N ILE A 244 15.80 -1.87 15.64
CA ILE A 244 16.56 -2.93 16.33
C ILE A 244 17.72 -3.44 15.46
N LEU A 245 17.48 -3.62 14.16
CA LEU A 245 18.49 -4.11 13.23
C LEU A 245 19.61 -3.09 13.06
N SER A 246 19.28 -1.81 12.95
CA SER A 246 20.27 -0.73 12.89
C SER A 246 21.06 -0.60 14.19
N GLU A 247 20.41 -0.62 15.37
CA GLU A 247 21.05 -0.46 16.67
C GLU A 247 21.89 -1.68 17.08
N LYS A 248 21.31 -2.88 17.06
CA LYS A 248 21.97 -4.08 17.61
C LYS A 248 22.94 -4.79 16.66
N ILE A 249 22.69 -4.72 15.36
CA ILE A 249 23.48 -5.49 14.37
C ILE A 249 24.45 -4.59 13.63
N TYR A 250 24.04 -3.37 13.29
CA TYR A 250 24.89 -2.43 12.54
C TYR A 250 25.54 -1.34 13.43
N GLY A 251 25.23 -1.32 14.73
CA GLY A 251 25.90 -0.47 15.71
C GLY A 251 25.48 1.00 15.66
N TYR A 252 24.22 1.27 15.29
CA TYR A 252 23.66 2.62 15.32
C TYR A 252 23.60 3.15 16.76
N ASP A 253 24.27 4.27 17.05
CA ASP A 253 24.21 4.93 18.37
C ASP A 253 23.36 6.21 18.29
N PRO A 254 22.16 6.24 18.90
CA PRO A 254 21.32 7.44 18.89
C PRO A 254 21.96 8.65 19.60
N LYS A 255 22.99 8.45 20.43
CA LYS A 255 23.66 9.52 21.19
C LYS A 255 24.82 10.17 20.44
N SER A 256 25.31 9.55 19.37
CA SER A 256 26.38 10.07 18.51
C SER A 256 25.85 10.96 17.38
N VAL A 257 24.53 11.13 17.27
CA VAL A 257 23.87 11.86 16.20
C VAL A 257 24.05 13.36 16.42
N HIS A 258 24.83 14.00 15.54
CA HIS A 258 24.94 15.44 15.46
C HIS A 258 23.91 15.97 14.44
N PRO A 259 22.86 16.69 14.89
CA PRO A 259 21.81 17.19 13.99
C PRO A 259 22.31 18.18 12.94
N ASP A 260 23.38 18.91 13.24
CA ASP A 260 23.80 20.08 12.46
C ASP A 260 24.86 19.77 11.37
N THR A 261 25.57 18.65 11.48
CA THR A 261 26.66 18.26 10.56
C THR A 261 26.43 16.93 9.84
N GLY A 262 25.36 16.22 10.17
CA GLY A 262 25.14 14.84 9.73
C GLY A 262 26.09 13.86 10.42
N SER A 263 25.75 12.58 10.39
CA SER A 263 26.59 11.51 10.93
C SER A 263 26.70 10.38 9.93
N ALA A 264 27.78 10.40 9.14
CA ALA A 264 27.99 9.46 8.04
C ALA A 264 28.01 8.00 8.51
N GLN A 265 28.61 7.72 9.66
CA GLN A 265 28.65 6.37 10.23
C GLN A 265 27.25 5.84 10.58
N GLU A 266 26.41 6.71 11.14
CA GLU A 266 25.02 6.38 11.49
C GLU A 266 24.14 6.25 10.23
N ALA A 267 24.39 7.08 9.20
CA ALA A 267 23.75 6.95 7.90
C ALA A 267 24.06 5.60 7.22
N TYR A 268 25.30 5.10 7.34
CA TYR A 268 25.68 3.77 6.85
C TYR A 268 25.07 2.64 7.68
N ALA A 269 25.01 2.77 9.00
CA ALA A 269 24.37 1.77 9.87
C ALA A 269 22.87 1.65 9.58
N LEU A 270 22.20 2.80 9.39
CA LEU A 270 20.79 2.86 9.02
C LEU A 270 20.56 2.31 7.61
N SER A 271 21.40 2.67 6.62
CA SER A 271 21.21 2.20 5.24
C SER A 271 21.31 0.67 5.11
N ARG A 272 22.19 0.02 5.90
CA ARG A 272 22.31 -1.44 5.92
C ARG A 272 21.10 -2.11 6.59
N GLY A 273 20.58 -1.51 7.65
CA GLY A 273 19.32 -1.94 8.27
C GLY A 273 18.13 -1.85 7.30
N LEU A 274 18.02 -0.72 6.60
CA LEU A 274 17.01 -0.50 5.57
C LEU A 274 17.16 -1.49 4.42
N LEU A 275 18.38 -1.73 3.94
CA LEU A 275 18.63 -2.65 2.85
C LEU A 275 18.16 -4.07 3.18
N ALA A 276 18.50 -4.58 4.36
CA ALA A 276 18.06 -5.90 4.80
C ALA A 276 16.53 -5.99 4.91
N MET A 277 15.90 -4.95 5.47
CA MET A 277 14.44 -4.84 5.63
C MET A 277 13.68 -4.56 4.33
N MET A 278 14.37 -4.20 3.25
CA MET A 278 13.77 -4.05 1.93
C MET A 278 14.03 -5.26 1.04
N ALA A 279 15.30 -5.69 0.91
CA ALA A 279 15.70 -6.75 -0.01
C ALA A 279 15.10 -8.12 0.36
N VAL A 280 15.12 -8.50 1.65
CA VAL A 280 14.59 -9.79 2.10
C VAL A 280 13.08 -9.86 1.88
N PRO A 281 12.26 -8.87 2.32
CA PRO A 281 10.83 -8.93 2.08
C PRO A 281 10.45 -8.80 0.61
N PHE A 282 11.16 -8.01 -0.20
CA PHE A 282 10.92 -7.98 -1.66
C PHE A 282 11.21 -9.34 -2.33
N GLY A 283 12.28 -10.03 -1.92
CA GLY A 283 12.58 -11.38 -2.39
C GLY A 283 11.49 -12.39 -2.02
N LEU A 284 11.09 -12.42 -0.75
CA LEU A 284 10.02 -13.29 -0.26
C LEU A 284 8.67 -12.98 -0.93
N CYS A 285 8.37 -11.70 -1.13
CA CYS A 285 7.18 -11.23 -1.84
C CYS A 285 7.15 -11.77 -3.28
N SER A 286 8.27 -11.72 -4.01
CA SER A 286 8.37 -12.27 -5.36
C SER A 286 8.16 -13.79 -5.39
N LEU A 287 8.70 -14.50 -4.39
CA LEU A 287 8.52 -15.95 -4.24
C LEU A 287 7.07 -16.34 -3.93
N PHE A 288 6.37 -15.56 -3.10
CA PHE A 288 4.96 -15.80 -2.77
C PHE A 288 4.00 -15.54 -3.94
N TYR A 289 4.43 -14.81 -4.97
CA TYR A 289 3.67 -14.71 -6.22
C TYR A 289 3.76 -15.97 -7.09
N SER A 290 4.77 -16.84 -6.92
CA SER A 290 4.94 -18.03 -7.77
C SER A 290 3.81 -19.07 -7.66
N PRO A 291 3.27 -19.40 -6.46
CA PRO A 291 2.10 -20.28 -6.35
C PRO A 291 0.84 -19.72 -7.01
N LEU A 292 0.77 -18.40 -7.20
CA LEU A 292 -0.41 -17.71 -7.70
C LEU A 292 -0.71 -18.09 -9.16
N TYR A 293 0.29 -18.50 -9.95
CA TYR A 293 0.08 -18.92 -11.35
C TYR A 293 -0.91 -20.08 -11.48
N CYS A 294 -0.84 -21.05 -10.58
CA CYS A 294 -1.74 -22.20 -10.60
C CYS A 294 -3.05 -21.92 -9.85
N ILE A 295 -2.95 -21.25 -8.70
CA ILE A 295 -4.09 -21.03 -7.80
C ILE A 295 -5.08 -20.03 -8.40
N PHE A 296 -4.60 -18.94 -8.99
CA PHE A 296 -5.46 -17.90 -9.56
C PHE A 296 -6.28 -18.41 -10.74
N GLN A 297 -5.69 -19.25 -11.59
CA GLN A 297 -6.42 -19.88 -12.71
C GLN A 297 -7.64 -20.65 -12.21
N ARG A 298 -7.42 -21.52 -11.22
CA ARG A 298 -8.46 -22.36 -10.62
C ARG A 298 -9.55 -21.54 -9.93
N ASP A 299 -9.16 -20.53 -9.14
CA ASP A 299 -10.12 -19.70 -8.41
C ASP A 299 -10.97 -18.83 -9.35
N ARG A 300 -10.37 -18.33 -10.43
CA ARG A 300 -11.07 -17.55 -11.46
C ARG A 300 -12.09 -18.39 -12.22
N GLU A 301 -11.76 -19.64 -12.57
CA GLU A 301 -12.69 -20.55 -13.21
C GLU A 301 -13.86 -20.91 -12.29
N ASN A 302 -13.58 -21.19 -11.02
CA ASN A 302 -14.63 -21.43 -10.02
C ASN A 302 -15.55 -20.22 -9.85
N ALA A 303 -15.01 -19.00 -9.87
CA ALA A 303 -15.80 -17.78 -9.79
C ALA A 303 -16.71 -17.60 -11.03
N ARG A 304 -16.20 -17.89 -12.24
CA ARG A 304 -17.00 -17.85 -13.49
C ARG A 304 -18.12 -18.89 -13.50
N LEU A 305 -17.85 -20.10 -13.01
CA LEU A 305 -18.85 -21.16 -12.91
C LEU A 305 -19.94 -20.80 -11.87
N ALA A 306 -19.56 -20.15 -10.78
CA ALA A 306 -20.51 -19.68 -9.77
C ALA A 306 -21.40 -18.55 -10.33
N SER A 307 -20.85 -17.59 -11.07
CA SER A 307 -21.63 -16.50 -11.67
C SER A 307 -22.61 -17.00 -12.73
N SER A 308 -22.19 -17.94 -13.59
CA SER A 308 -23.08 -18.57 -14.59
C SER A 308 -24.26 -19.27 -13.93
N LYS A 309 -24.04 -20.00 -12.83
CA LYS A 309 -25.11 -20.67 -12.09
C LYS A 309 -26.08 -19.70 -11.43
N GLU A 310 -25.60 -18.55 -10.95
CA GLU A 310 -26.47 -17.50 -10.41
C GLU A 310 -27.35 -16.88 -11.52
N GLU A 311 -26.79 -16.63 -12.71
CA GLU A 311 -27.53 -16.12 -13.87
C GLU A 311 -28.58 -17.11 -14.40
N ASP A 312 -28.23 -18.39 -14.48
CA ASP A 312 -29.15 -19.46 -14.91
C ASP A 312 -30.28 -19.67 -13.88
N GLY A 313 -29.96 -19.62 -12.58
CA GLY A 313 -30.94 -19.75 -11.51
C GLY A 313 -31.93 -18.58 -11.46
N VAL A 314 -31.46 -17.35 -11.69
CA VAL A 314 -32.34 -16.17 -11.78
C VAL A 314 -33.25 -16.25 -13.01
N SER A 315 -32.74 -16.72 -14.15
CA SER A 315 -33.53 -16.90 -15.38
C SER A 315 -34.65 -17.94 -15.23
N LEU A 316 -34.38 -19.05 -14.53
CA LEU A 316 -35.39 -20.07 -14.21
C LEU A 316 -36.47 -19.56 -13.24
N THR A 317 -36.13 -18.65 -12.34
CA THR A 317 -37.09 -18.09 -11.36
C THR A 317 -37.98 -17.01 -11.99
N LEU A 318 -37.52 -16.35 -13.06
CA LEU A 318 -38.30 -15.35 -13.81
C LEU A 318 -39.21 -15.96 -14.87
N THR A 319 -39.04 -17.25 -15.19
CA THR A 319 -39.82 -17.97 -16.20
C THR A 319 -40.87 -18.92 -15.61
N SER A 320 -40.91 -19.08 -14.28
CA SER A 320 -41.96 -19.81 -13.53
C SER A 320 -42.98 -18.86 -12.92
#